data_AF-A0A401YDN1-F1
#
_entry.id   AF-A0A401YDN1-F1
#
_cell.length_a   1.000
_cell.length_b   1.000
_cell.length_c   1.000
_cell.angle_alpha   90.00
_cell.angle_beta   90.00
_cell.angle_gamma   90.00
#
_symmetry.space_group_name_H-M   'P 1'
#
loop_
_entity.id
_entity.type
_entity.pdbx_description
1 polymer ?
#
loop_
_entity_poly.entity_id
_entity_poly.type
_entity_poly.pdbx_seq_one_letter_code
_entity_poly.pdbx_strand_id
1 'polypeptide(L)'
;MQQTISIDPRSLTRTDRVLTRLAVFVAGRLEHRSPDRIRGVLLVLRRGARPATYEEAARARSMVVRTSWTCSGPDGCLPRSLATAILCRMHGSWPTWCAGPRVMPPFGAHAWVRAEGRDVDEQVPEGYLRVLIRVDPHGH
;
A
#
# COMPACT_ATOMS: atom_id res chain seq x y z
N MET A 1 9.53 -19.32 13.79
CA MET A 1 9.64 -18.39 14.93
C MET A 1 8.98 -17.08 14.51
N GLN A 2 7.70 -16.92 14.81
CA GLN A 2 6.93 -15.73 14.42
C GLN A 2 7.25 -14.62 15.42
N GLN A 3 8.04 -13.61 15.02
CA GLN A 3 8.19 -12.40 15.82
C GLN A 3 6.88 -11.62 15.75
N THR A 4 6.09 -11.73 16.81
CA THR A 4 5.01 -10.80 17.11
C THR A 4 5.67 -9.44 17.38
N ILE A 5 5.82 -8.62 16.35
CA ILE A 5 6.20 -7.22 16.50
C ILE A 5 5.08 -6.57 17.31
N SER A 6 5.37 -6.30 18.60
CA SER A 6 4.53 -5.47 19.45
C SER A 6 4.57 -4.05 18.89
N ILE A 7 3.60 -3.73 18.03
CA ILE A 7 3.40 -2.37 17.52
C ILE A 7 2.90 -1.54 18.71
N ASP A 8 3.76 -0.71 19.31
CA ASP A 8 3.36 0.23 20.35
C ASP A 8 2.38 1.27 19.75
N PRO A 9 1.10 1.25 20.15
CA PRO A 9 0.07 2.15 19.64
C PRO A 9 0.31 3.63 20.00
N ARG A 10 1.27 3.94 20.90
CA ARG A 10 1.59 5.30 21.35
C ARG A 10 2.66 6.02 20.53
N SER A 11 3.26 5.37 19.54
CA SER A 11 4.36 5.95 18.74
C SER A 11 3.90 6.80 17.53
N LEU A 12 2.59 6.96 17.30
CA LEU A 12 2.07 7.78 16.20
C LEU A 12 2.08 9.26 16.58
N THR A 13 3.00 10.00 15.97
CA THR A 13 3.05 11.46 16.14
C THR A 13 1.77 12.11 15.60
N ARG A 14 1.45 13.33 16.04
CA ARG A 14 0.32 14.09 15.45
C ARG A 14 0.48 14.26 13.94
N THR A 15 1.72 14.46 13.49
CA THR A 15 2.09 14.53 12.08
C THR A 15 1.72 13.25 11.34
N ASP A 16 2.07 12.09 11.87
CA ASP A 16 1.75 10.79 11.26
C ASP A 16 0.25 10.58 11.08
N ARG A 17 -0.56 11.02 12.05
CA ARG A 17 -2.02 10.95 11.96
C ARG A 17 -2.57 11.85 10.85
N VAL A 18 -2.04 13.06 10.73
CA VAL A 18 -2.43 14.01 9.68
C VAL A 18 -2.02 13.48 8.30
N LEU A 19 -0.78 13.00 8.15
CA LEU A 19 -0.27 12.41 6.92
C LEU A 19 -1.09 11.17 6.51
N THR A 20 -1.41 10.29 7.47
CA THR A 20 -2.24 9.11 7.20
C THR A 20 -3.63 9.50 6.71
N ARG A 21 -4.29 10.47 7.35
CA ARG A 21 -5.61 10.95 6.92
C ARG A 21 -5.55 11.57 5.53
N LEU A 22 -4.51 12.34 5.25
CA LEU A 22 -4.30 12.92 3.91
C LEU A 22 -4.07 11.82 2.87
N ALA A 23 -3.24 10.82 3.16
CA ALA A 23 -2.98 9.69 2.28
C ALA A 23 -4.27 8.89 1.99
N VAL A 24 -5.08 8.60 3.01
CA VAL A 24 -6.39 7.95 2.86
C VAL A 24 -7.34 8.79 2.00
N PHE A 25 -7.40 10.10 2.23
CA PHE A 25 -8.25 11.01 1.45
C PHE A 25 -7.84 11.01 -0.03
N VAL A 26 -6.54 11.15 -0.32
CA VAL A 26 -6.02 11.11 -1.70
C VAL A 26 -6.30 9.75 -2.34
N ALA A 27 -6.11 8.64 -1.62
CA ALA A 27 -6.40 7.29 -2.09
C ALA A 27 -7.87 7.10 -2.45
N GLY A 28 -8.81 7.56 -1.61
CA GLY A 28 -10.25 7.49 -1.88
C GLY A 28 -10.68 8.36 -3.08
N ARG A 29 -9.95 9.44 -3.38
CA ARG A 29 -10.17 10.20 -4.62
C ARG A 29 -9.60 9.51 -5.85
N LEU A 30 -8.55 8.70 -5.67
CA LEU A 30 -7.85 8.03 -6.75
C LEU A 30 -8.49 6.68 -7.12
N GLU A 31 -9.10 5.98 -6.16
CA GLU A 31 -9.77 4.69 -6.41
C GLU A 31 -10.92 4.79 -7.43
N HIS A 32 -11.55 5.96 -7.54
CA HIS A 32 -12.63 6.25 -8.49
C HIS A 32 -12.13 6.65 -9.90
N ARG A 33 -10.83 6.49 -10.17
CA ARG A 33 -10.22 6.83 -11.47
C ARG A 33 -9.93 5.56 -12.27
N SER A 34 -9.79 5.71 -13.58
CA SER A 34 -9.39 4.58 -14.43
C SER A 34 -8.00 4.06 -14.07
N PRO A 35 -7.72 2.77 -14.28
CA PRO A 35 -6.41 2.17 -13.98
C PRO A 35 -5.22 2.93 -14.59
N ASP A 36 -5.37 3.45 -15.81
CA ASP A 36 -4.33 4.25 -16.47
C ASP A 36 -4.05 5.57 -15.75
N ARG A 37 -5.09 6.23 -15.24
CA ARG A 37 -4.94 7.48 -14.46
C ARG A 37 -4.31 7.19 -13.11
N ILE A 38 -4.72 6.11 -12.43
CA ILE A 38 -4.10 5.67 -11.19
C ILE A 38 -2.60 5.43 -11.43
N ARG A 39 -2.26 4.61 -12.42
CA ARG A 39 -0.88 4.32 -12.79
C ARG A 39 -0.09 5.59 -13.12
N GLY A 40 -0.64 6.49 -13.92
CA GLY A 40 0.00 7.76 -14.28
C GLY A 40 0.32 8.63 -13.05
N VAL A 41 -0.64 8.77 -12.13
CA VAL A 41 -0.43 9.50 -10.87
C VAL A 41 0.65 8.84 -10.02
N LEU A 42 0.60 7.52 -9.85
CA LEU A 42 1.62 6.79 -9.07
C LEU A 42 3.03 6.92 -9.69
N LEU A 43 3.14 6.89 -11.02
CA LEU A 43 4.41 7.09 -11.73
C LEU A 43 5.02 8.48 -11.51
N VAL A 44 4.17 9.50 -11.29
CA VAL A 44 4.62 10.85 -10.93
C VAL A 44 5.01 10.89 -9.45
N LEU A 45 4.16 10.36 -8.57
CA LEU A 45 4.37 10.37 -7.12
C LEU A 45 5.64 9.63 -6.70
N ARG A 46 5.99 8.51 -7.36
CA ARG A 46 7.18 7.72 -6.99
C ARG A 46 8.51 8.45 -7.16
N ARG A 47 8.55 9.55 -7.93
CA ARG A 47 9.81 10.22 -8.27
C ARG A 47 10.48 10.81 -7.02
N GLY A 48 11.79 10.62 -6.94
CA GLY A 48 12.64 11.15 -5.86
C GLY A 48 12.54 10.41 -4.52
N ALA A 49 11.79 9.31 -4.43
CA ALA A 49 11.72 8.48 -3.23
C ALA A 49 12.66 7.28 -3.36
N ARG A 50 13.32 6.93 -2.24
CA ARG A 50 14.12 5.69 -2.16
C ARG A 50 13.22 4.46 -2.10
N PRO A 51 13.71 3.25 -2.43
CA PRO A 51 12.97 2.02 -2.15
C PRO A 51 12.56 1.92 -0.67
N ALA A 52 11.32 1.52 -0.43
CA ALA A 52 10.81 1.23 0.91
C ALA A 52 11.27 -0.16 1.39
N THR A 53 11.60 -0.26 2.67
CA THR A 53 11.80 -1.56 3.33
C THR A 53 10.47 -2.23 3.62
N TYR A 54 10.47 -3.54 3.91
CA TYR A 54 9.26 -4.24 4.32
C TYR A 54 8.62 -3.59 5.56
N GLU A 55 9.44 -3.25 6.56
CA GLU A 55 8.97 -2.67 7.82
C GLU A 55 8.30 -1.31 7.64
N GLU A 56 8.84 -0.46 6.75
CA GLU A 56 8.25 0.84 6.44
C GLU A 56 6.88 0.70 5.79
N ALA A 57 6.77 -0.20 4.81
CA ALA A 57 5.52 -0.47 4.12
C ALA A 57 4.48 -1.11 5.05
N ALA A 58 4.88 -2.06 5.89
CA ALA A 58 4.01 -2.71 6.87
C ALA A 58 3.51 -1.70 7.93
N ARG A 59 4.40 -0.83 8.43
CA ARG A 59 4.04 0.25 9.35
C ARG A 59 3.02 1.18 8.72
N ALA A 60 3.27 1.68 7.50
CA ALA A 60 2.36 2.55 6.77
C ALA A 60 0.99 1.89 6.56
N ARG A 61 0.97 0.63 6.13
CA ARG A 61 -0.27 -0.16 5.95
C ARG A 61 -1.05 -0.28 7.26
N SER A 62 -0.37 -0.58 8.36
CA SER A 62 -1.00 -0.69 9.69
C SER A 62 -1.67 0.61 10.12
N MET A 63 -1.03 1.76 9.85
CA MET A 63 -1.56 3.09 10.16
C MET A 63 -2.81 3.40 9.34
N VAL A 64 -2.77 3.10 8.04
CA VAL A 64 -3.88 3.29 7.11
C VAL A 64 -5.10 2.47 7.53
N VAL A 65 -4.91 1.17 7.78
CA VAL A 65 -5.98 0.26 8.22
C VAL A 65 -6.59 0.76 9.54
N ARG A 66 -5.78 1.11 10.54
CA ARG A 66 -6.27 1.63 11.83
C ARG A 66 -7.02 2.97 11.72
N THR A 67 -6.76 3.77 10.69
CA THR A 67 -7.31 5.14 10.56
C THR A 67 -8.59 5.18 9.72
N SER A 68 -8.84 4.18 8.87
CA SER A 68 -9.95 4.21 7.91
C SER A 68 -10.71 2.89 7.90
N TRP A 69 -12.03 2.99 8.08
CA TRP A 69 -12.92 1.84 7.96
C TRP A 69 -12.93 1.27 6.53
N THR A 70 -12.96 2.14 5.51
CA THR A 70 -12.87 1.75 4.10
C THR A 70 -11.58 0.97 3.81
N CYS A 71 -10.46 1.37 4.42
CA CYS A 71 -9.20 0.64 4.25
C CYS A 71 -9.14 -0.64 5.09
N SER A 72 -9.93 -0.78 6.16
CA SER A 72 -9.98 -1.99 6.99
C SER A 72 -10.81 -3.13 6.37
N GLY A 73 -11.82 -2.81 5.56
CA GLY A 73 -12.74 -3.80 5.01
C GLY A 73 -12.12 -4.76 3.97
N PRO A 74 -12.72 -5.95 3.76
CA PRO A 74 -12.22 -6.95 2.80
C PRO A 74 -12.14 -6.41 1.35
N ASP A 75 -13.05 -5.52 0.97
CA ASP A 75 -13.11 -4.90 -0.36
C ASP A 75 -12.22 -3.65 -0.49
N GLY A 76 -11.62 -3.20 0.62
CA GLY A 76 -10.79 -2.00 0.70
C GLY A 76 -9.38 -2.14 0.13
N CYS A 77 -9.08 -3.16 -0.66
CA CYS A 77 -7.70 -3.47 -1.12
C CYS A 77 -7.09 -2.33 -1.96
N LEU A 78 -7.87 -1.72 -2.84
CA LEU A 78 -7.43 -0.59 -3.68
C LEU A 78 -7.12 0.66 -2.87
N PRO A 79 -8.05 1.24 -2.09
CA PRO A 79 -7.75 2.43 -1.29
C PRO A 79 -6.66 2.17 -0.25
N ARG A 80 -6.62 0.98 0.36
CA ARG A 80 -5.57 0.61 1.33
C ARG A 80 -4.18 0.60 0.69
N SER A 81 -4.01 -0.08 -0.44
CA SER A 81 -2.71 -0.18 -1.11
C SER A 81 -2.23 1.17 -1.63
N LEU A 82 -3.14 1.99 -2.18
CA LEU A 82 -2.86 3.36 -2.61
C LEU A 82 -2.43 4.24 -1.44
N ALA A 83 -3.23 4.27 -0.36
CA ALA A 83 -2.92 5.06 0.83
C ALA A 83 -1.58 4.63 1.46
N THR A 84 -1.28 3.33 1.46
CA THR A 84 0.01 2.80 1.94
C THR A 84 1.17 3.35 1.12
N ALA A 85 1.11 3.26 -0.22
CA ALA A 85 2.16 3.78 -1.09
C ALA A 85 2.33 5.31 -0.96
N ILE A 86 1.23 6.07 -0.89
CA ILE A 86 1.25 7.52 -0.70
C ILE A 86 1.84 7.90 0.67
N LEU A 87 1.50 7.16 1.74
CA LEU A 87 2.04 7.42 3.06
C LEU A 87 3.55 7.13 3.11
N CYS A 88 4.01 6.01 2.54
CA CYS A 88 5.45 5.77 2.37
C CYS A 88 6.13 6.94 1.63
N ARG A 89 5.48 7.45 0.57
CA ARG A 89 6.01 8.59 -0.21
C ARG A 89 6.18 9.85 0.62
N MET A 90 5.25 10.11 1.53
CA MET A 90 5.33 11.25 2.47
C MET A 90 6.49 11.07 3.47
N HIS A 91 6.89 9.83 3.77
CA HIS A 91 8.06 9.49 4.57
C HIS A 91 9.35 9.33 3.74
N GLY A 92 9.32 9.62 2.44
CA GLY A 92 10.50 9.62 1.57
C GLY A 92 10.87 8.27 0.96
N SER A 93 10.05 7.23 1.16
CA SER A 93 10.25 5.92 0.53
C SER A 93 9.10 5.52 -0.39
N TRP A 94 9.33 4.56 -1.29
CA TRP A 94 8.31 4.07 -2.21
C TRP A 94 8.32 2.54 -2.21
N PRO A 95 7.20 1.87 -1.89
CA PRO A 95 7.07 0.45 -2.12
C PRO A 95 6.69 0.21 -3.59
N THR A 96 6.97 -0.98 -4.12
CA THR A 96 6.40 -1.39 -5.39
C THR A 96 4.89 -1.54 -5.23
N TRP A 97 4.11 -0.69 -5.88
CA TRP A 97 2.65 -0.83 -5.91
C TRP A 97 2.26 -1.81 -7.02
N CYS A 98 1.40 -2.78 -6.70
CA CYS A 98 0.95 -3.83 -7.62
C CYS A 98 -0.59 -3.86 -7.70
N ALA A 99 -1.11 -4.21 -8.87
CA ALA A 99 -2.51 -4.61 -9.06
C ALA A 99 -2.64 -5.73 -10.08
N GLY A 100 -3.67 -6.57 -9.89
CA GLY A 100 -3.95 -7.72 -10.75
C GLY A 100 -4.91 -8.71 -10.09
N PRO A 101 -5.18 -9.86 -10.73
CA PRO A 101 -6.19 -10.80 -10.24
C PRO A 101 -5.66 -11.72 -9.13
N ARG A 102 -6.61 -12.18 -8.32
CA ARG A 102 -6.49 -13.42 -7.54
C ARG A 102 -6.63 -14.60 -8.47
N VAL A 103 -5.63 -15.48 -8.55
CA VAL A 103 -5.62 -16.57 -9.54
C VAL A 103 -6.44 -17.80 -9.13
N MET A 104 -6.91 -17.87 -7.89
CA MET A 104 -7.76 -18.94 -7.36
C MET A 104 -9.04 -18.35 -6.74
N PRO A 105 -10.12 -19.13 -6.59
CA PRO A 105 -11.38 -18.66 -6.03
C PRO A 105 -11.25 -18.05 -4.61
N PRO A 106 -12.05 -17.03 -4.28
CA PRO A 106 -12.88 -16.26 -5.19
C PRO A 106 -12.03 -15.38 -6.13
N PHE A 107 -12.24 -15.52 -7.44
CA PHE A 107 -11.56 -14.72 -8.46
C PHE A 107 -12.02 -13.26 -8.34
N GLY A 108 -11.07 -12.34 -8.39
CA GLY A 108 -11.35 -10.92 -8.30
C GLY A 108 -10.10 -10.07 -8.48
N ALA A 109 -10.29 -8.80 -8.80
CA ALA A 109 -9.20 -7.84 -8.82
C ALA A 109 -8.68 -7.59 -7.40
N HIS A 110 -7.38 -7.44 -7.27
CA HIS A 110 -6.70 -7.13 -6.02
C HIS A 110 -5.62 -6.08 -6.27
N ALA A 111 -5.35 -5.28 -5.25
CA ALA A 111 -4.27 -4.30 -5.25
C ALA A 111 -3.53 -4.37 -3.92
N TRP A 112 -2.20 -4.35 -3.98
CA TRP A 112 -1.33 -4.55 -2.83
C TRP A 112 0.01 -3.82 -3.03
N VAL A 113 0.83 -3.80 -1.99
CA VAL A 113 2.20 -3.26 -2.07
C VAL A 113 3.21 -4.36 -1.80
N ARG A 114 4.38 -4.23 -2.41
CA ARG A 114 5.53 -5.11 -2.27
C ARG A 114 6.75 -4.28 -1.87
N ALA A 115 7.53 -4.81 -0.95
CA ALA A 115 8.79 -4.23 -0.52
C ALA A 115 9.80 -5.36 -0.29
N GLU A 116 11.06 -5.13 -0.66
CA GLU A 116 12.13 -6.14 -0.55
C GLU A 116 11.74 -7.50 -1.17
N GLY A 117 11.04 -7.45 -2.32
CA GLY A 117 10.60 -8.64 -3.06
C GLY A 117 9.38 -9.36 -2.48
N ARG A 118 8.82 -8.91 -1.34
CA ARG A 118 7.76 -9.61 -0.60
C ARG A 118 6.45 -8.81 -0.55
N ASP A 119 5.32 -9.50 -0.70
CA ASP A 119 4.00 -8.89 -0.55
C ASP A 119 3.77 -8.52 0.93
N VAL A 120 3.32 -7.29 1.18
CA VAL A 120 3.27 -6.72 2.53
C VAL A 120 1.96 -7.03 3.23
N ASP A 121 2.02 -7.85 4.27
CA ASP A 121 0.90 -8.27 5.13
C ASP A 121 -0.33 -8.79 4.35
N GLU A 122 -0.09 -9.42 3.21
CA GLU A 122 -1.12 -10.13 2.45
C GLU A 122 -1.24 -11.55 2.99
N GLN A 123 -2.40 -11.88 3.58
CA GLN A 123 -2.69 -13.19 4.18
C GLN A 123 -3.13 -14.21 3.12
N VAL A 124 -2.37 -14.30 2.03
CA VAL A 124 -2.64 -15.21 0.92
C VAL A 124 -1.38 -16.02 0.61
N PRO A 125 -1.52 -17.27 0.11
CA PRO A 125 -0.36 -18.06 -0.30
C PRO A 125 0.46 -17.36 -1.40
N GLU A 126 1.75 -17.67 -1.46
CA GLU A 126 2.61 -17.22 -2.55
C GLU A 126 2.05 -17.70 -3.90
N GLY A 127 2.12 -16.84 -4.93
CA GLY A 127 1.55 -17.14 -6.25
C GLY A 127 0.04 -16.96 -6.37
N TYR A 128 -0.69 -16.68 -5.28
CA TYR A 128 -2.13 -16.39 -5.31
C TYR A 128 -2.45 -15.05 -6.00
N LEU A 129 -1.51 -14.10 -5.98
CA LEU A 129 -1.64 -12.78 -6.59
C LEU A 129 -0.78 -12.69 -7.85
N ARG A 130 -1.42 -12.45 -9.00
CA ARG A 130 -0.70 -12.25 -10.26
C ARG A 130 -0.62 -10.76 -10.57
N VAL A 131 0.61 -10.26 -10.76
CA VAL A 131 0.84 -8.86 -11.11
C VAL A 131 0.46 -8.61 -12.57
N LEU A 132 -0.45 -7.67 -12.81
CA LEU A 132 -0.74 -7.12 -14.14
C LEU A 132 -0.18 -5.70 -14.30
N ILE A 133 -0.33 -4.89 -13.26
CA ILE A 133 0.18 -3.52 -13.21
C ILE A 133 1.17 -3.44 -12.05
N ARG A 134 2.31 -2.80 -12.32
CA ARG A 134 3.34 -2.54 -11.33
C ARG A 134 3.87 -1.11 -11.46
N VAL A 135 4.12 -0.48 -10.32
CA VAL A 135 4.80 0.82 -10.20
C VAL A 135 5.93 0.69 -9.18
N ASP A 136 7.12 0.35 -9.67
CA ASP A 136 8.34 0.18 -8.87
C ASP A 136 8.90 1.50 -8.34
N PRO A 137 9.81 1.49 -7.36
CA PRO A 137 10.61 2.67 -7.01
C PRO A 137 11.37 3.23 -8.23
N HIS A 138 11.72 4.51 -8.20
CA HIS A 138 12.45 5.12 -9.31
C HIS A 138 13.93 4.68 -9.28
N GLY A 139 14.44 4.11 -10.38
CA GLY A 139 15.86 3.70 -10.50
C GLY A 139 16.16 2.21 -10.30
N HIS A 140 15.12 1.36 -10.29
CA HIS A 140 15.23 -0.10 -10.38
C HIS A 140 14.67 -0.60 -11.71
#